data_AF-A0A0N1G8P9-F1
#
_entry.id   AF-A0A0N1G8P9-F1
#
_cell.length_a   1.000
_cell.length_b   1.000
_cell.length_c   1.000
_cell.angle_alpha   90.00
_cell.angle_beta   90.00
_cell.angle_gamma   90.00
#
_symmetry.space_group_name_H-M   'P 1'
#
loop_
_entity.id
_entity.type
_entity.pdbx_description
1 polymer ?
#
loop_
_entity_poly.entity_id
_entity_poly.type
_entity_poly.pdbx_seq_one_letter_code
_entity_poly.pdbx_strand_id
1 'polypeptide(L)'
;MPTPHPPRPSYPPGGAPGESDESLAARLRGRTEGEATQSVALLMARHWQPTYDYAAICLASSSNVASMVAATSFHYALDCLIRGESGAALRPRLLVTVRDTVNEWSGEDRISGVLPDLRKPAGGRGMRAAQSMTAENRKLAERSFHALPPLAQCLLWHTEVEAEDISVPAGLSGLDVDTASAALEQAREQFRQGCVRAHRELAPSKECGFYNRLLDVPIRRGGALLPDVRQHLGECRHCRHAAEQLGYFEGGLGILLAEAVLGWGARRYLDARPGRGRQAVRPEEGFAFGGGRAVAEGGVGTGGRVGAGGRLGTGGRPGSAGRHRLLAQIPAPGRLAQIAQKHSKVLLTGAGTASAVLLVTVLTISLWSHGEGGADPTASTGVGSSHTVSPSPVAPDPSADSSPPTSAGLPTSTEQTRLRNLAADLCLDIRGGKAEAGAEAELAVCSSAWTQQWSYESDGLLRSVADPALCLDSHADDGVVALDRCVAKSAARGGDVRYDLTVRGELLSRSREGLAVTPSSTDPNADIVVKDRDGSDAQRWRTDSASADPGSLSIAGTASASTRPVSRPPSPQGTADEPSASPSEPPTDGPADPSATPSESSAEPRSVTVDDRTSARPALPLTAQLSSLVEGLGM
;
A
#
# COMPACT_ATOMS: atom_id res chain seq x y z
N MET A 1 -11.98 -46.02 20.08
CA MET A 1 -12.14 -44.56 19.86
C MET A 1 -10.95 -43.83 20.46
N PRO A 2 -9.83 -43.68 19.74
CA PRO A 2 -8.79 -42.73 20.11
C PRO A 2 -9.06 -41.38 19.42
N THR A 3 -9.09 -40.28 20.16
CA THR A 3 -9.12 -38.92 19.61
C THR A 3 -7.73 -38.55 19.08
N PRO A 4 -7.53 -38.43 17.75
CA PRO A 4 -6.23 -38.07 17.21
C PRO A 4 -6.19 -36.55 17.03
N HIS A 5 -5.61 -35.85 18.00
CA HIS A 5 -4.85 -34.59 17.91
C HIS A 5 -4.90 -33.93 19.29
N PRO A 6 -3.76 -33.62 19.93
CA PRO A 6 -3.75 -32.70 21.06
C PRO A 6 -4.21 -31.30 20.58
N PRO A 7 -4.79 -30.45 21.45
CA PRO A 7 -5.00 -29.06 21.11
C PRO A 7 -3.66 -28.45 20.68
N ARG A 8 -3.64 -27.73 19.56
CA ARG A 8 -2.45 -26.97 19.15
C ARG A 8 -2.07 -26.03 20.30
N PRO A 9 -0.78 -25.90 20.65
CA PRO A 9 -0.36 -24.89 21.63
C PRO A 9 -0.85 -23.51 21.18
N SER A 10 -1.22 -22.66 22.15
CA SER A 10 -1.70 -21.28 21.91
C SER A 10 -0.66 -20.34 21.30
N TYR A 11 0.47 -20.88 20.87
CA TYR A 11 1.66 -20.18 20.46
C TYR A 11 2.35 -21.00 19.37
N PRO A 12 2.86 -20.39 18.28
CA PRO A 12 3.50 -21.13 17.20
C PRO A 12 4.75 -21.87 17.72
N PRO A 13 5.01 -23.11 17.26
CA PRO A 13 6.20 -23.84 17.66
C PRO A 13 7.45 -23.10 17.16
N GLY A 14 8.30 -22.64 18.09
CA GLY A 14 9.60 -22.04 17.80
C GLY A 14 9.82 -20.60 18.28
N GLY A 15 8.84 -19.93 18.88
CA GLY A 15 9.08 -18.58 19.43
C GLY A 15 9.84 -18.59 20.76
N ALA A 16 11.15 -18.39 20.70
CA ALA A 16 11.77 -17.52 21.70
C ALA A 16 11.20 -16.10 21.49
N PRO A 17 10.99 -15.29 22.54
CA PRO A 17 10.52 -13.91 22.38
C PRO A 17 11.59 -13.09 21.63
N GLY A 18 11.39 -12.87 20.32
CA GLY A 18 12.27 -12.03 19.49
C GLY A 18 12.29 -12.31 17.99
N GLU A 19 11.90 -13.49 17.50
CA GLU A 19 12.07 -13.83 16.07
C GLU A 19 10.82 -13.55 15.22
N SER A 20 10.62 -12.28 14.84
CA SER A 20 9.59 -11.85 13.87
C SER A 20 9.86 -12.40 12.46
N ASP A 21 8.83 -12.50 11.62
CA ASP A 21 8.99 -12.94 10.22
C ASP A 21 9.89 -11.98 9.42
N GLU A 22 9.84 -10.67 9.75
CA GLU A 22 10.78 -9.67 9.21
C GLU A 22 12.23 -9.94 9.62
N SER A 23 12.47 -10.34 10.88
CA SER A 23 13.82 -10.70 11.34
C SER A 23 14.36 -11.98 10.67
N LEU A 24 13.48 -12.94 10.38
CA LEU A 24 13.84 -14.16 9.63
C LEU A 24 14.11 -13.83 8.16
N ALA A 25 13.28 -12.99 7.52
CA ALA A 25 13.50 -12.50 6.16
C ALA A 25 14.82 -11.73 6.03
N ALA A 26 15.18 -10.90 7.02
CA ALA A 26 16.46 -10.18 7.04
C ALA A 26 17.67 -11.12 7.07
N ARG A 27 17.59 -12.28 7.73
CA ARG A 27 18.68 -13.29 7.77
C ARG A 27 18.93 -13.96 6.42
N LEU A 28 17.91 -14.05 5.54
CA LEU A 28 18.04 -14.64 4.21
C LEU A 28 18.95 -13.82 3.27
N ARG A 29 19.22 -12.55 3.59
CA ARG A 29 19.84 -11.59 2.67
C ARG A 29 21.38 -11.51 2.70
N GLY A 30 22.07 -12.28 3.55
CA GLY A 30 23.54 -12.21 3.60
C GLY A 30 24.25 -12.98 4.72
N ARG A 31 23.85 -14.22 5.03
CA ARG A 31 24.44 -15.05 6.09
C ARG A 31 24.80 -16.46 5.60
N THR A 32 25.51 -17.20 6.45
CA THR A 32 25.94 -18.59 6.22
C THR A 32 24.76 -19.54 5.98
N GLU A 33 24.98 -20.59 5.19
CA GLU A 33 23.93 -21.53 4.75
C GLU A 33 23.09 -22.11 5.90
N GLY A 34 23.68 -22.31 7.08
CA GLY A 34 22.99 -22.80 8.27
C GLY A 34 21.93 -21.85 8.84
N GLU A 35 22.23 -20.54 8.93
CA GLU A 35 21.27 -19.54 9.44
C GLU A 35 20.11 -19.32 8.45
N ALA A 36 20.40 -19.36 7.15
CA ALA A 36 19.40 -19.29 6.10
C ALA A 36 18.46 -20.51 6.17
N THR A 37 19.02 -21.73 6.29
CA THR A 37 18.25 -22.98 6.40
C THR A 37 17.32 -22.97 7.62
N GLN A 38 17.79 -22.54 8.79
CA GLN A 38 16.96 -22.40 9.99
C GLN A 38 15.82 -21.39 9.77
N SER A 39 16.12 -20.25 9.15
CA SER A 39 15.13 -19.19 8.89
C SER A 39 14.03 -19.65 7.92
N VAL A 40 14.41 -20.36 6.85
CA VAL A 40 13.46 -20.99 5.92
C VAL A 40 12.58 -22.02 6.65
N ALA A 41 13.17 -22.90 7.47
CA ALA A 41 12.43 -23.92 8.20
C ALA A 41 11.38 -23.31 9.16
N LEU A 42 11.72 -22.22 9.86
CA LEU A 42 10.80 -21.50 10.74
C LEU A 42 9.65 -20.82 9.97
N LEU A 43 9.95 -20.14 8.86
CA LEU A 43 8.93 -19.52 8.01
C LEU A 43 7.99 -20.58 7.41
N MET A 44 8.52 -21.71 6.94
CA MET A 44 7.70 -22.84 6.49
C MET A 44 6.83 -23.39 7.63
N ALA A 45 7.39 -23.66 8.81
CA ALA A 45 6.62 -24.15 9.95
C ALA A 45 5.44 -23.23 10.36
N ARG A 46 5.61 -21.90 10.24
CA ARG A 46 4.59 -20.89 10.56
C ARG A 46 3.49 -20.75 9.50
N HIS A 47 3.80 -20.94 8.21
CA HIS A 47 2.87 -20.61 7.12
C HIS A 47 2.48 -21.80 6.21
N TRP A 48 3.08 -22.98 6.37
CA TRP A 48 2.85 -24.13 5.48
C TRP A 48 1.39 -24.56 5.43
N GLN A 49 0.76 -24.82 6.59
CA GLN A 49 -0.59 -25.36 6.63
C GLN A 49 -1.63 -24.41 5.99
N PRO A 50 -1.69 -23.09 6.31
CA PRO A 50 -2.52 -22.13 5.59
C PRO A 50 -2.33 -22.15 4.07
N THR A 51 -1.08 -22.18 3.61
CA THR A 51 -0.72 -22.16 2.19
C THR A 51 -1.17 -23.45 1.48
N TYR A 52 -0.96 -24.60 2.10
CA TYR A 52 -1.40 -25.91 1.59
C TYR A 52 -2.93 -26.03 1.58
N ASP A 53 -3.62 -25.63 2.65
CA ASP A 53 -5.08 -25.65 2.74
C ASP A 53 -5.70 -24.86 1.57
N TYR A 54 -5.14 -23.68 1.28
CA TYR A 54 -5.61 -22.84 0.18
C TYR A 54 -5.25 -23.40 -1.20
N ALA A 55 -4.07 -23.99 -1.38
CA ALA A 55 -3.71 -24.70 -2.60
C ALA A 55 -4.71 -25.85 -2.89
N ALA A 56 -5.11 -26.59 -1.85
CA ALA A 56 -6.12 -27.64 -1.98
C ALA A 56 -7.51 -27.10 -2.33
N ILE A 57 -7.90 -25.92 -1.81
CA ILE A 57 -9.14 -25.22 -2.19
C ILE A 57 -9.11 -24.73 -3.64
N CYS A 58 -7.99 -24.15 -4.08
CA CYS A 58 -7.76 -23.65 -5.44
C CYS A 58 -7.72 -24.76 -6.49
N LEU A 59 -7.22 -25.95 -6.13
CA LEU A 59 -7.22 -27.14 -6.99
C LEU A 59 -8.52 -27.96 -6.90
N ALA A 60 -9.35 -27.73 -5.87
CA ALA A 60 -10.41 -28.67 -5.45
C ALA A 60 -9.86 -30.11 -5.31
N SER A 61 -8.68 -30.23 -4.69
CA SER A 61 -7.95 -31.49 -4.51
C SER A 61 -6.92 -31.39 -3.39
N SER A 62 -6.88 -32.34 -2.47
CA SER A 62 -5.81 -32.50 -1.48
C SER A 62 -4.71 -33.47 -1.96
N SER A 63 -4.41 -33.44 -3.26
CA SER A 63 -3.40 -34.31 -3.87
C SER A 63 -1.99 -33.72 -3.70
N ASN A 64 -0.95 -34.48 -4.09
CA ASN A 64 0.43 -33.99 -4.13
C ASN A 64 0.59 -32.72 -4.99
N VAL A 65 -0.36 -32.42 -5.89
CA VAL A 65 -0.38 -31.17 -6.67
C VAL A 65 -0.57 -29.95 -5.76
N ALA A 66 -1.34 -30.07 -4.67
CA ALA A 66 -1.46 -29.00 -3.67
C ALA A 66 -0.14 -28.75 -2.93
N SER A 67 0.59 -29.82 -2.59
CA SER A 67 1.94 -29.70 -1.99
C SER A 67 2.94 -29.07 -2.95
N MET A 68 2.93 -29.44 -4.23
CA MET A 68 3.79 -28.85 -5.26
C MET A 68 3.51 -27.35 -5.42
N VAL A 69 2.24 -26.96 -5.59
CA VAL A 69 1.82 -25.55 -5.69
C VAL A 69 2.23 -24.76 -4.45
N ALA A 70 2.01 -25.31 -3.24
CA ALA A 70 2.42 -24.66 -2.00
C ALA A 70 3.94 -24.47 -1.93
N ALA A 71 4.72 -25.52 -2.23
CA ALA A 71 6.19 -25.46 -2.24
C ALA A 71 6.73 -24.46 -3.27
N THR A 72 6.17 -24.43 -4.49
CA THR A 72 6.48 -23.41 -5.51
C THR A 72 6.15 -22.01 -5.03
N SER A 73 5.02 -21.82 -4.35
CA SER A 73 4.62 -20.52 -3.81
C SER A 73 5.56 -20.05 -2.68
N PHE A 74 6.03 -20.96 -1.84
CA PHE A 74 7.11 -20.68 -0.88
C PHE A 74 8.41 -20.30 -1.57
N HIS A 75 8.80 -21.02 -2.64
CA HIS A 75 10.02 -20.71 -3.38
C HIS A 75 9.99 -19.29 -3.96
N TYR A 76 8.89 -18.88 -4.60
CA TYR A 76 8.71 -17.49 -5.07
C TYR A 76 8.69 -16.48 -3.93
N ALA A 77 8.03 -16.78 -2.81
CA ALA A 77 7.99 -15.87 -1.67
C ALA A 77 9.39 -15.66 -1.08
N LEU A 78 10.13 -16.74 -0.83
CA LEU A 78 11.51 -16.72 -0.33
C LEU A 78 12.45 -15.97 -1.28
N ASP A 79 12.32 -16.17 -2.59
CA ASP A 79 13.11 -15.44 -3.59
C ASP A 79 12.96 -13.92 -3.46
N CYS A 80 11.74 -13.38 -3.34
CA CYS A 80 11.63 -11.93 -3.16
C CYS A 80 12.07 -11.46 -1.75
N LEU A 81 12.01 -12.29 -0.70
CA LEU A 81 12.60 -11.95 0.61
C LEU A 81 14.13 -11.84 0.51
N ILE A 82 14.77 -12.74 -0.24
CA ILE A 82 16.20 -12.67 -0.57
C ILE A 82 16.51 -11.38 -1.36
N ARG A 83 15.62 -10.96 -2.27
CA ARG A 83 15.74 -9.71 -3.03
C ARG A 83 15.44 -8.42 -2.24
N GLY A 84 15.07 -8.48 -0.97
CA GLY A 84 14.87 -7.28 -0.13
C GLY A 84 13.43 -7.00 0.30
N GLU A 85 12.43 -7.74 -0.18
CA GLU A 85 11.03 -7.52 0.23
C GLU A 85 10.81 -7.85 1.71
N SER A 86 9.85 -7.16 2.32
CA SER A 86 9.46 -7.35 3.72
C SER A 86 8.91 -8.76 3.98
N GLY A 87 9.29 -9.31 5.14
CA GLY A 87 8.75 -10.55 5.70
C GLY A 87 7.41 -10.37 6.42
N ALA A 88 6.99 -9.13 6.70
CA ALA A 88 5.68 -8.88 7.30
C ALA A 88 4.54 -9.18 6.30
N ALA A 89 3.39 -9.63 6.84
CA ALA A 89 2.23 -10.07 6.05
C ALA A 89 2.54 -11.19 5.03
N LEU A 90 3.51 -12.07 5.34
CA LEU A 90 3.90 -13.18 4.47
C LEU A 90 2.73 -14.14 4.15
N ARG A 91 1.78 -14.34 5.08
CA ARG A 91 0.64 -15.24 4.89
C ARG A 91 -0.29 -14.82 3.73
N PRO A 92 -0.90 -13.61 3.70
CA PRO A 92 -1.72 -13.20 2.54
C PRO A 92 -0.93 -13.22 1.23
N ARG A 93 0.36 -12.85 1.25
CA ARG A 93 1.23 -12.92 0.07
C ARG A 93 1.38 -14.35 -0.46
N LEU A 94 1.72 -15.32 0.39
CA LEU A 94 1.80 -16.74 0.03
C LEU A 94 0.50 -17.28 -0.57
N LEU A 95 -0.65 -16.89 0.01
CA LEU A 95 -1.96 -17.30 -0.49
C LEU A 95 -2.27 -16.70 -1.87
N VAL A 96 -1.94 -15.42 -2.09
CA VAL A 96 -2.03 -14.80 -3.42
C VAL A 96 -1.11 -15.52 -4.42
N THR A 97 0.15 -15.79 -4.07
CA THR A 97 1.07 -16.57 -4.90
C THR A 97 0.53 -17.97 -5.24
N VAL A 98 -0.14 -18.65 -4.30
CA VAL A 98 -0.82 -19.94 -4.56
C VAL A 98 -1.91 -19.78 -5.62
N ARG A 99 -2.79 -18.79 -5.50
CA ARG A 99 -3.85 -18.55 -6.49
C ARG A 99 -3.25 -18.32 -7.87
N ASP A 100 -2.24 -17.46 -7.93
CA ASP A 100 -1.65 -16.99 -9.19
C ASP A 100 -0.85 -18.13 -9.86
N THR A 101 -0.11 -18.93 -9.08
CA THR A 101 0.56 -20.17 -9.54
C THR A 101 -0.44 -21.17 -10.12
N VAL A 102 -1.57 -21.44 -9.43
CA VAL A 102 -2.58 -22.37 -9.96
C VAL A 102 -3.23 -21.79 -11.21
N ASN A 103 -3.48 -20.48 -11.27
CA ASN A 103 -4.04 -19.83 -12.46
C ASN A 103 -3.10 -19.99 -13.66
N GLU A 104 -1.82 -19.66 -13.50
CA GLU A 104 -0.76 -19.80 -14.51
C GLU A 104 -0.63 -21.25 -14.99
N TRP A 105 -0.38 -22.19 -14.08
CA TRP A 105 -0.25 -23.62 -14.41
C TRP A 105 -1.52 -24.18 -15.04
N SER A 106 -2.69 -23.72 -14.60
CA SER A 106 -3.96 -24.10 -15.20
C SER A 106 -4.14 -23.51 -16.59
N GLY A 107 -3.50 -22.38 -16.92
CA GLY A 107 -3.47 -21.72 -18.23
C GLY A 107 -2.57 -22.44 -19.24
N GLU A 108 -1.43 -22.95 -18.79
CA GLU A 108 -0.48 -23.68 -19.62
C GLU A 108 -1.00 -25.09 -19.98
N ASP A 109 -1.20 -25.35 -21.27
CA ASP A 109 -1.79 -26.60 -21.75
C ASP A 109 -0.86 -27.81 -21.57
N ARG A 110 0.47 -27.60 -21.53
CA ARG A 110 1.44 -28.67 -21.22
C ARG A 110 1.41 -29.09 -19.75
N ILE A 111 1.36 -28.11 -18.83
CA ILE A 111 1.37 -28.35 -17.38
C ILE A 111 0.03 -28.95 -16.94
N SER A 112 -1.09 -28.32 -17.31
CA SER A 112 -2.43 -28.89 -17.12
C SER A 112 -2.62 -30.23 -17.86
N GLY A 113 -1.82 -30.44 -18.93
CA GLY A 113 -1.53 -31.72 -19.59
C GLY A 113 -1.30 -32.88 -18.63
N VAL A 114 -0.27 -32.74 -17.80
CA VAL A 114 0.26 -33.79 -16.91
C VAL A 114 -0.27 -33.72 -15.48
N LEU A 115 -0.83 -32.58 -15.05
CA LEU A 115 -1.43 -32.39 -13.73
C LEU A 115 -2.98 -32.28 -13.85
N PRO A 116 -3.72 -33.41 -13.84
CA PRO A 116 -5.16 -33.43 -14.14
C PRO A 116 -6.03 -32.65 -13.13
N ASP A 117 -5.55 -32.43 -11.90
CA ASP A 117 -6.24 -31.61 -10.90
C ASP A 117 -6.44 -30.16 -11.36
N LEU A 118 -5.51 -29.60 -12.14
CA LEU A 118 -5.64 -28.25 -12.70
C LEU A 118 -6.84 -28.13 -13.65
N ARG A 119 -7.32 -29.23 -14.23
CA ARG A 119 -8.44 -29.24 -15.19
C ARG A 119 -9.82 -29.28 -14.51
N LYS A 120 -9.89 -29.37 -13.17
CA LYS A 120 -11.14 -29.41 -12.40
C LYS A 120 -11.92 -28.10 -12.53
N PRO A 121 -13.22 -28.12 -12.93
CA PRO A 121 -14.02 -26.89 -13.07
C PRO A 121 -14.19 -26.08 -11.78
N ALA A 122 -14.17 -26.73 -10.61
CA ALA A 122 -14.29 -26.07 -9.30
C ALA A 122 -12.95 -25.50 -8.76
N GLY A 123 -11.87 -25.67 -9.52
CA GLY A 123 -10.51 -25.25 -9.23
C GLY A 123 -9.85 -24.58 -10.44
N GLY A 124 -8.65 -25.03 -10.84
CA GLY A 124 -7.82 -24.41 -11.90
C GLY A 124 -8.56 -24.02 -13.18
N ARG A 125 -9.32 -24.94 -13.82
CA ARG A 125 -10.11 -24.63 -15.03
C ARG A 125 -11.13 -23.51 -14.80
N GLY A 126 -11.69 -23.42 -13.59
CA GLY A 126 -12.60 -22.36 -13.19
C GLY A 126 -11.90 -21.00 -13.09
N MET A 127 -10.66 -20.98 -12.56
CA MET A 127 -9.82 -19.78 -12.53
C MET A 127 -9.38 -19.34 -13.93
N ARG A 128 -8.91 -20.26 -14.79
CA ARG A 128 -8.60 -19.96 -16.21
C ARG A 128 -9.78 -19.32 -16.95
N ALA A 129 -11.02 -19.65 -16.57
CA ALA A 129 -12.24 -19.12 -17.19
C ALA A 129 -12.74 -17.80 -16.56
N ALA A 130 -12.17 -17.34 -15.44
CA ALA A 130 -12.61 -16.13 -14.77
C ALA A 130 -11.91 -14.89 -15.34
N GLN A 131 -12.70 -13.86 -15.68
CA GLN A 131 -12.20 -12.60 -16.26
C GLN A 131 -11.42 -11.73 -15.26
N SER A 132 -11.64 -11.94 -13.97
CA SER A 132 -10.96 -11.25 -12.86
C SER A 132 -11.00 -12.17 -11.64
N MET A 133 -9.90 -12.23 -10.87
CA MET A 133 -9.88 -12.95 -9.60
C MET A 133 -10.70 -12.21 -8.54
N THR A 134 -10.58 -10.88 -8.51
CA THR A 134 -11.30 -10.01 -7.57
C THR A 134 -12.57 -9.46 -8.20
N ALA A 135 -13.69 -9.55 -7.48
CA ALA A 135 -14.99 -9.06 -7.94
C ALA A 135 -15.05 -7.52 -7.93
N GLU A 136 -15.84 -6.91 -8.83
CA GLU A 136 -15.97 -5.44 -8.89
C GLU A 136 -16.38 -4.82 -7.55
N ASN A 137 -17.21 -5.52 -6.77
CA ASN A 137 -17.65 -5.08 -5.45
C ASN A 137 -16.61 -5.27 -4.32
N ARG A 138 -15.36 -5.63 -4.66
CA ARG A 138 -14.24 -5.78 -3.72
C ARG A 138 -13.00 -4.97 -4.10
N LYS A 139 -12.95 -4.37 -5.29
CA LYS A 139 -11.81 -3.56 -5.78
C LYS A 139 -11.42 -2.39 -4.86
N LEU A 140 -12.36 -1.84 -4.09
CA LEU A 140 -12.05 -0.76 -3.14
C LEU A 140 -11.27 -1.32 -1.94
N ALA A 141 -11.76 -2.40 -1.34
CA ALA A 141 -11.09 -3.12 -0.27
C ALA A 141 -9.73 -3.70 -0.70
N GLU A 142 -9.63 -4.26 -1.91
CA GLU A 142 -8.40 -4.79 -2.50
C GLU A 142 -7.31 -3.72 -2.57
N ARG A 143 -7.58 -2.62 -3.29
CA ARG A 143 -6.67 -1.46 -3.40
C ARG A 143 -6.32 -0.88 -2.02
N SER A 144 -7.27 -0.87 -1.10
CA SER A 144 -7.07 -0.34 0.25
C SER A 144 -6.18 -1.22 1.10
N PHE A 145 -6.29 -2.55 0.99
CA PHE A 145 -5.48 -3.50 1.76
C PHE A 145 -4.03 -3.45 1.31
N HIS A 146 -3.78 -3.50 -0.01
CA HIS A 146 -2.43 -3.41 -0.55
C HIS A 146 -1.75 -2.06 -0.28
N ALA A 147 -2.53 -0.99 -0.07
CA ALA A 147 -2.01 0.33 0.31
C ALA A 147 -1.72 0.50 1.82
N LEU A 148 -2.02 -0.50 2.66
CA LEU A 148 -1.68 -0.48 4.08
C LEU A 148 -0.19 -0.80 4.32
N PRO A 149 0.42 -0.27 5.39
CA PRO A 149 1.72 -0.75 5.85
C PRO A 149 1.74 -2.27 6.09
N PRO A 150 2.85 -2.99 5.84
CA PRO A 150 2.93 -4.45 6.00
C PRO A 150 2.51 -4.96 7.39
N LEU A 151 2.84 -4.22 8.46
CA LEU A 151 2.39 -4.54 9.82
C LEU A 151 0.85 -4.52 9.96
N ALA A 152 0.19 -3.53 9.36
CA ALA A 152 -1.27 -3.43 9.39
C ALA A 152 -1.94 -4.53 8.55
N GLN A 153 -1.35 -4.91 7.41
CA GLN A 153 -1.77 -6.08 6.64
C GLN A 153 -1.64 -7.38 7.44
N CYS A 154 -0.53 -7.56 8.17
CA CYS A 154 -0.29 -8.70 9.04
C CYS A 154 -1.35 -8.82 10.15
N LEU A 155 -1.51 -7.76 10.95
CA LEU A 155 -2.46 -7.72 12.07
C LEU A 155 -3.89 -8.01 11.59
N LEU A 156 -4.36 -7.30 10.55
CA LEU A 156 -5.70 -7.53 10.01
C LEU A 156 -5.88 -8.94 9.46
N TRP A 157 -4.92 -9.48 8.71
CA TRP A 157 -5.06 -10.81 8.12
C TRP A 157 -5.20 -11.90 9.17
N HIS A 158 -4.32 -11.89 10.17
CA HIS A 158 -4.27 -12.91 11.20
C HIS A 158 -5.48 -12.86 12.13
N THR A 159 -5.93 -11.67 12.56
CA THR A 159 -7.08 -11.56 13.46
C THR A 159 -8.43 -11.66 12.74
N GLU A 160 -8.58 -11.08 11.56
CA GLU A 160 -9.86 -11.05 10.85
C GLU A 160 -10.08 -12.27 9.96
N VAL A 161 -9.07 -12.67 9.18
CA VAL A 161 -9.21 -13.76 8.21
C VAL A 161 -8.91 -15.10 8.87
N GLU A 162 -7.70 -15.29 9.41
CA GLU A 162 -7.31 -16.55 10.06
C GLU A 162 -8.06 -16.83 11.37
N ALA A 163 -8.64 -15.78 11.98
CA ALA A 163 -9.30 -15.82 13.30
C ALA A 163 -8.37 -16.37 14.40
N GLU A 164 -7.10 -15.95 14.35
CA GLU A 164 -6.09 -16.22 15.38
C GLU A 164 -6.18 -15.18 16.52
N ASP A 165 -5.74 -15.59 17.72
CA ASP A 165 -5.59 -14.68 18.85
C ASP A 165 -4.51 -13.61 18.57
N ILE A 166 -4.69 -12.39 19.10
CA ILE A 166 -3.80 -11.24 18.88
C ILE A 166 -2.33 -11.51 19.26
N SER A 167 -2.08 -12.43 20.20
CA SER A 167 -0.72 -12.87 20.56
C SER A 167 0.05 -13.53 19.41
N VAL A 168 -0.65 -14.11 18.41
CA VAL A 168 -0.01 -14.73 17.25
C VAL A 168 0.61 -13.68 16.30
N PRO A 169 -0.13 -12.73 15.72
CA PRO A 169 0.48 -11.69 14.90
C PRO A 169 1.35 -10.71 15.69
N ALA A 170 1.16 -10.55 17.01
CA ALA A 170 2.11 -9.85 17.86
C ALA A 170 3.48 -10.53 17.82
N GLY A 171 3.54 -11.84 18.09
CA GLY A 171 4.77 -12.64 18.01
C GLY A 171 5.40 -12.68 16.62
N LEU A 172 4.60 -12.85 15.56
CA LEU A 172 5.09 -12.82 14.17
C LEU A 172 5.66 -11.44 13.76
N SER A 173 5.18 -10.36 14.38
CA SER A 173 5.64 -8.99 14.14
C SER A 173 6.75 -8.53 15.09
N GLY A 174 7.08 -9.30 16.13
CA GLY A 174 8.05 -8.90 17.16
C GLY A 174 7.52 -7.84 18.13
N LEU A 175 6.21 -7.74 18.31
CA LEU A 175 5.54 -6.79 19.21
C LEU A 175 5.01 -7.50 20.46
N ASP A 176 4.81 -6.73 21.53
CA ASP A 176 3.96 -7.16 22.64
C ASP A 176 2.46 -7.10 22.27
N VAL A 177 1.63 -7.70 23.11
CA VAL A 177 0.18 -7.85 22.88
C VAL A 177 -0.57 -6.50 22.94
N ASP A 178 -0.15 -5.58 23.80
CA ASP A 178 -0.85 -4.30 24.00
C ASP A 178 -0.58 -3.37 22.82
N THR A 179 0.70 -3.26 22.41
CA THR A 179 1.11 -2.53 21.19
C THR A 179 0.46 -3.13 19.95
N ALA A 180 0.41 -4.45 19.80
CA ALA A 180 -0.26 -5.11 18.68
C ALA A 180 -1.78 -4.85 18.66
N SER A 181 -2.43 -4.81 19.84
CA SER A 181 -3.86 -4.51 19.96
C SER A 181 -4.18 -3.08 19.53
N ALA A 182 -3.42 -2.09 20.02
CA ALA A 182 -3.56 -0.69 19.60
C ALA A 182 -3.28 -0.50 18.09
N ALA A 183 -2.25 -1.18 17.56
CA ALA A 183 -1.92 -1.17 16.15
C ALA A 183 -3.02 -1.82 15.27
N LEU A 184 -3.73 -2.84 15.77
CA LEU A 184 -4.86 -3.45 15.07
C LEU A 184 -6.06 -2.50 14.98
N GLU A 185 -6.40 -1.78 16.06
CA GLU A 185 -7.45 -0.77 16.04
C GLU A 185 -7.13 0.34 15.03
N GLN A 186 -5.88 0.80 15.02
CA GLN A 186 -5.39 1.76 14.04
C GLN A 186 -5.44 1.19 12.60
N ALA A 187 -5.07 -0.08 12.40
CA ALA A 187 -5.11 -0.75 11.09
C ALA A 187 -6.54 -0.87 10.55
N ARG A 188 -7.54 -1.19 11.39
CA ARG A 188 -8.96 -1.21 11.02
C ARG A 188 -9.43 0.17 10.54
N GLU A 189 -9.05 1.25 11.24
CA GLU A 189 -9.40 2.60 10.85
C GLU A 189 -8.68 3.04 9.56
N GLN A 190 -7.37 2.77 9.43
CA GLN A 190 -6.61 3.04 8.22
C GLN A 190 -7.21 2.31 7.01
N PHE A 191 -7.65 1.05 7.18
CA PHE A 191 -8.29 0.28 6.12
C PHE A 191 -9.64 0.86 5.70
N ARG A 192 -10.44 1.34 6.66
CA ARG A 192 -11.70 2.04 6.39
C ARG A 192 -11.47 3.34 5.62
N GLN A 193 -10.52 4.16 6.07
CA GLN A 193 -10.12 5.39 5.39
C GLN A 193 -9.56 5.11 3.99
N GLY A 194 -8.82 4.01 3.83
CA GLY A 194 -8.41 3.48 2.53
C GLY A 194 -9.60 3.24 1.62
N CYS A 195 -10.63 2.53 2.08
CA CYS A 195 -11.83 2.23 1.28
C CYS A 195 -12.56 3.51 0.85
N VAL A 196 -12.67 4.49 1.76
CA VAL A 196 -13.24 5.82 1.48
C VAL A 196 -12.40 6.58 0.45
N ARG A 197 -11.06 6.48 0.50
CA ARG A 197 -10.12 7.11 -0.44
C ARG A 197 -10.17 6.45 -1.82
N ALA A 198 -10.07 5.13 -1.89
CA ALA A 198 -10.17 4.33 -3.11
C ALA A 198 -11.49 4.60 -3.85
N HIS A 199 -12.60 4.78 -3.13
CA HIS A 199 -13.87 5.17 -3.75
C HIS A 199 -13.80 6.53 -4.46
N ARG A 200 -13.09 7.52 -3.89
CA ARG A 200 -12.92 8.86 -4.49
C ARG A 200 -11.98 8.82 -5.69
N GLU A 201 -10.89 8.07 -5.60
CA GLU A 201 -9.93 7.87 -6.69
C GLU A 201 -10.55 7.17 -7.89
N LEU A 202 -11.39 6.15 -7.65
CA LEU A 202 -12.06 5.35 -8.67
C LEU A 202 -13.48 5.85 -9.00
N ALA A 203 -13.83 7.08 -8.61
CA ALA A 203 -15.17 7.64 -8.80
C ALA A 203 -15.47 7.90 -10.30
N PRO A 204 -16.54 7.32 -10.87
CA PRO A 204 -16.89 7.53 -12.28
C PRO A 204 -17.46 8.93 -12.57
N SER A 205 -17.88 9.67 -11.53
CA SER A 205 -18.37 11.04 -11.64
C SER A 205 -18.03 11.86 -10.40
N LYS A 206 -17.97 13.20 -10.54
CA LYS A 206 -17.74 14.12 -9.41
C LYS A 206 -18.84 14.02 -8.34
N GLU A 207 -20.06 13.69 -8.75
CA GLU A 207 -21.23 13.45 -7.89
C GLU A 207 -21.00 12.29 -6.90
N CYS A 208 -20.37 11.18 -7.35
CA CYS A 208 -19.98 10.08 -6.47
C CYS A 208 -19.01 10.56 -5.38
N GLY A 209 -18.09 11.48 -5.72
CA GLY A 209 -17.15 12.08 -4.78
C GLY A 209 -17.82 12.92 -3.68
N PHE A 210 -18.94 13.57 -3.99
CA PHE A 210 -19.78 14.27 -3.00
C PHE A 210 -20.48 13.26 -2.07
N TYR A 211 -21.22 12.30 -2.62
CA TYR A 211 -21.98 11.32 -1.83
C TYR A 211 -21.09 10.45 -0.94
N ASN A 212 -19.85 10.18 -1.32
CA ASN A 212 -18.88 9.49 -0.47
C ASN A 212 -18.74 10.09 0.94
N ARG A 213 -18.73 11.43 1.06
CA ARG A 213 -18.63 12.13 2.35
C ARG A 213 -19.86 11.90 3.23
N LEU A 214 -21.01 11.64 2.59
CA LEU A 214 -22.31 11.38 3.23
C LEU A 214 -22.56 9.88 3.47
N LEU A 215 -21.70 8.98 2.99
CA LEU A 215 -21.81 7.53 3.18
C LEU A 215 -21.09 7.06 4.45
N ASP A 216 -19.84 7.49 4.69
CA ASP A 216 -19.02 6.89 5.75
C ASP A 216 -19.56 7.14 7.16
N VAL A 217 -19.87 8.39 7.49
CA VAL A 217 -20.26 8.80 8.86
C VAL A 217 -21.58 8.14 9.31
N PRO A 218 -22.66 8.09 8.51
CA PRO A 218 -23.88 7.41 8.92
C PRO A 218 -23.70 5.90 9.07
N ILE A 219 -22.95 5.24 8.16
CA ILE A 219 -22.70 3.79 8.23
C ILE A 219 -21.97 3.45 9.54
N ARG A 220 -20.91 4.18 9.88
CA ARG A 220 -20.15 4.02 11.14
C ARG A 220 -21.02 4.20 12.40
N ARG A 221 -22.07 5.02 12.33
CA ARG A 221 -22.99 5.28 13.45
C ARG A 221 -24.21 4.36 13.48
N GLY A 222 -24.31 3.39 12.54
CA GLY A 222 -25.53 2.58 12.36
C GLY A 222 -26.76 3.40 11.96
N GLY A 223 -26.57 4.63 11.48
CA GLY A 223 -27.63 5.59 11.18
C GLY A 223 -28.27 5.38 9.80
N ALA A 224 -29.51 5.84 9.65
CA ALA A 224 -30.18 5.86 8.35
C ALA A 224 -29.48 6.81 7.37
N LEU A 225 -29.33 6.38 6.12
CA LEU A 225 -28.83 7.22 5.03
C LEU A 225 -29.88 8.25 4.60
N LEU A 226 -29.41 9.47 4.30
CA LEU A 226 -30.21 10.55 3.72
C LEU A 226 -30.99 10.07 2.48
N PRO A 227 -32.22 10.57 2.22
CA PRO A 227 -33.03 10.16 1.06
C PRO A 227 -32.26 10.22 -0.27
N ASP A 228 -31.58 11.33 -0.53
CA ASP A 228 -30.83 11.59 -1.77
C ASP A 228 -29.67 10.60 -1.95
N VAL A 229 -28.98 10.25 -0.85
CA VAL A 229 -27.94 9.21 -0.84
C VAL A 229 -28.56 7.86 -1.20
N ARG A 230 -29.73 7.51 -0.63
CA ARG A 230 -30.42 6.25 -0.96
C ARG A 230 -30.89 6.20 -2.41
N GLN A 231 -31.33 7.33 -2.98
CA GLN A 231 -31.66 7.43 -4.41
C GLN A 231 -30.42 7.19 -5.27
N HIS A 232 -29.31 7.89 -5.01
CA HIS A 232 -28.06 7.71 -5.75
C HIS A 232 -27.51 6.28 -5.64
N LEU A 233 -27.65 5.61 -4.48
CA LEU A 233 -27.31 4.18 -4.32
C LEU A 233 -28.22 3.23 -5.11
N GLY A 234 -29.41 3.66 -5.52
CA GLY A 234 -30.27 2.92 -6.45
C GLY A 234 -29.72 2.92 -7.88
N GLU A 235 -29.19 4.07 -8.31
CA GLU A 235 -28.77 4.32 -9.69
C GLU A 235 -27.27 3.99 -9.92
N CYS A 236 -26.38 4.35 -8.98
CA CYS A 236 -24.94 4.20 -9.09
C CYS A 236 -24.41 2.88 -8.50
N ARG A 237 -23.89 1.99 -9.36
CA ARG A 237 -23.27 0.72 -8.92
C ARG A 237 -22.02 0.93 -8.05
N HIS A 238 -21.20 1.94 -8.35
CA HIS A 238 -19.95 2.23 -7.63
C HIS A 238 -20.20 2.61 -6.17
N CYS A 239 -21.07 3.59 -5.94
CA CYS A 239 -21.46 4.01 -4.60
C CYS A 239 -22.17 2.88 -3.84
N ARG A 240 -22.99 2.06 -4.52
CA ARG A 240 -23.62 0.86 -3.92
C ARG A 240 -22.59 -0.16 -3.45
N HIS A 241 -21.54 -0.43 -4.23
CA HIS A 241 -20.45 -1.31 -3.82
C HIS A 241 -19.61 -0.70 -2.68
N ALA A 242 -19.45 0.62 -2.61
CA ALA A 242 -18.79 1.26 -1.48
C ALA A 242 -19.63 1.19 -0.19
N ALA A 243 -20.94 1.44 -0.27
CA ALA A 243 -21.85 1.29 0.87
C ALA A 243 -21.88 -0.16 1.39
N GLU A 244 -21.86 -1.15 0.48
CA GLU A 244 -21.73 -2.56 0.84
C GLU A 244 -20.42 -2.82 1.61
N GLN A 245 -19.27 -2.40 1.05
CA GLN A 245 -17.95 -2.63 1.65
C GLN A 245 -17.77 -1.94 3.00
N LEU A 246 -18.21 -0.67 3.14
CA LEU A 246 -18.17 0.07 4.41
C LEU A 246 -19.06 -0.57 5.50
N GLY A 247 -20.07 -1.35 5.12
CA GLY A 247 -20.91 -2.10 6.05
C GLY A 247 -20.24 -3.32 6.69
N TYR A 248 -19.17 -3.88 6.10
CA TYR A 248 -18.48 -5.05 6.70
C TYR A 248 -17.63 -4.68 7.92
N PHE A 249 -17.33 -3.41 8.17
CA PHE A 249 -16.57 -3.00 9.35
C PHE A 249 -17.32 -3.25 10.67
N GLU A 250 -18.65 -3.39 10.63
CA GLU A 250 -19.49 -3.67 11.80
C GLU A 250 -19.58 -5.18 12.14
N GLY A 251 -18.51 -5.95 11.86
CA GLY A 251 -18.38 -7.38 12.24
C GLY A 251 -18.24 -8.40 11.10
N GLY A 252 -18.17 -7.96 9.84
CA GLY A 252 -17.96 -8.81 8.66
C GLY A 252 -16.55 -8.74 8.04
N LEU A 253 -15.61 -8.05 8.68
CA LEU A 253 -14.36 -7.58 8.07
C LEU A 253 -13.50 -8.71 7.47
N GLY A 254 -13.40 -9.87 8.12
CA GLY A 254 -12.72 -11.05 7.56
C GLY A 254 -13.31 -11.57 6.24
N ILE A 255 -14.63 -11.43 6.00
CA ILE A 255 -15.26 -11.78 4.71
C ILE A 255 -14.81 -10.79 3.64
N LEU A 256 -14.84 -9.49 3.96
CA LEU A 256 -14.40 -8.43 3.05
C LEU A 256 -12.94 -8.62 2.64
N LEU A 257 -12.05 -8.85 3.61
CA LEU A 257 -10.62 -9.05 3.39
C LEU A 257 -10.33 -10.31 2.56
N ALA A 258 -10.92 -11.46 2.92
CA ALA A 258 -10.72 -12.69 2.17
C ALA A 258 -11.22 -12.56 0.71
N GLU A 259 -12.41 -11.99 0.49
CA GLU A 259 -12.96 -11.80 -0.86
C GLU A 259 -12.22 -10.74 -1.68
N ALA A 260 -11.56 -9.77 -1.02
CA ALA A 260 -10.80 -8.72 -1.69
C ALA A 260 -9.36 -9.14 -2.05
N VAL A 261 -8.69 -9.91 -1.19
CA VAL A 261 -7.28 -10.31 -1.40
C VAL A 261 -7.20 -11.62 -2.19
N LEU A 262 -8.00 -12.62 -1.84
CA LEU A 262 -7.98 -13.95 -2.48
C LEU A 262 -8.90 -13.99 -3.70
N GLY A 263 -10.12 -13.47 -3.56
CA GLY A 263 -11.15 -13.54 -4.60
C GLY A 263 -11.66 -14.97 -4.80
N TRP A 264 -10.99 -15.76 -5.63
CA TRP A 264 -11.32 -17.18 -5.82
C TRP A 264 -11.13 -17.97 -4.51
N GLY A 265 -12.03 -18.92 -4.22
CA GLY A 265 -11.92 -19.76 -3.03
C GLY A 265 -12.07 -19.05 -1.67
N ALA A 266 -12.11 -17.72 -1.62
CA ALA A 266 -12.07 -16.89 -0.40
C ALA A 266 -12.96 -17.38 0.74
N ARG A 267 -14.25 -17.62 0.48
CA ARG A 267 -15.19 -18.15 1.50
C ARG A 267 -14.82 -19.54 1.97
N ARG A 268 -14.46 -20.45 1.06
CA ARG A 268 -14.01 -21.81 1.40
C ARG A 268 -12.76 -21.79 2.30
N TYR A 269 -11.87 -20.82 2.08
CA TYR A 269 -10.70 -20.60 2.90
C TYR A 269 -11.06 -20.09 4.30
N LEU A 270 -11.89 -19.05 4.37
CA LEU A 270 -12.38 -18.44 5.60
C LEU A 270 -13.19 -19.42 6.46
N ASP A 271 -14.08 -20.20 5.85
CA ASP A 271 -14.91 -21.21 6.52
C ASP A 271 -14.06 -22.37 7.08
N ALA A 272 -12.88 -22.63 6.49
CA ALA A 272 -11.93 -23.64 6.96
C ALA A 272 -11.03 -23.18 8.11
N ARG A 273 -11.13 -21.91 8.56
CA ARG A 273 -10.27 -21.38 9.63
C ARG A 273 -10.71 -21.88 11.02
N PRO A 274 -9.81 -22.46 11.84
CA PRO A 274 -10.18 -23.09 13.11
C PRO A 274 -10.94 -22.19 14.09
N GLY A 275 -10.61 -20.89 14.15
CA GLY A 275 -11.28 -19.93 15.04
C GLY A 275 -12.76 -19.70 14.72
N ARG A 276 -13.18 -19.92 13.47
CA ARG A 276 -14.58 -19.69 13.02
C ARG A 276 -15.50 -20.90 13.24
N GLY A 277 -14.95 -22.12 13.29
CA GLY A 277 -15.72 -23.36 13.41
C GLY A 277 -16.50 -23.54 14.73
N ARG A 278 -16.23 -22.72 15.76
CA ARG A 278 -16.81 -22.87 17.11
C ARG A 278 -18.06 -22.00 17.37
N GLN A 279 -18.42 -21.11 16.44
CA GLN A 279 -19.56 -20.19 16.59
C GLN A 279 -20.85 -20.68 15.90
N ALA A 280 -20.78 -21.69 15.03
CA ALA A 280 -21.89 -22.12 14.18
C ALA A 280 -22.85 -23.16 14.81
N VAL A 281 -22.51 -23.74 15.97
CA VAL A 281 -23.38 -24.71 16.67
C VAL A 281 -23.37 -24.46 18.19
N ARG A 282 -24.22 -23.56 18.66
CA ARG A 282 -24.93 -23.77 19.92
C ARG A 282 -26.36 -24.18 19.55
N PRO A 283 -26.81 -25.40 19.90
CA PRO A 283 -28.25 -25.65 19.93
C PRO A 283 -28.85 -24.67 20.94
N GLU A 284 -29.87 -23.92 20.56
CA GLU A 284 -30.66 -23.22 21.57
C GLU A 284 -31.42 -24.28 22.38
N GLU A 285 -31.05 -24.40 23.65
CA GLU A 285 -31.88 -25.07 24.64
C GLU A 285 -33.17 -24.25 24.78
N GLY A 286 -34.23 -24.73 24.13
CA GLY A 286 -35.49 -24.00 24.03
C GLY A 286 -36.09 -23.74 25.41
N PHE A 287 -36.13 -22.46 25.81
CA PHE A 287 -36.90 -22.01 26.96
C PHE A 287 -38.39 -22.28 26.70
N ALA A 288 -38.91 -23.32 27.36
CA ALA A 288 -40.33 -23.67 27.31
C ALA A 288 -41.16 -22.61 28.05
N PHE A 289 -41.79 -21.71 27.30
CA PHE A 289 -42.86 -20.87 27.84
C PHE A 289 -44.19 -21.62 27.74
N GLY A 290 -44.80 -21.94 28.87
CA GLY A 290 -46.04 -22.71 28.93
C GLY A 290 -47.29 -21.87 28.62
N GLY A 291 -48.31 -22.51 28.02
CA GLY A 291 -49.65 -21.94 27.91
C GLY A 291 -50.55 -22.65 26.90
N GLY A 292 -51.80 -22.96 27.29
CA GLY A 292 -52.90 -23.06 26.32
C GLY A 292 -53.35 -24.45 25.85
N ARG A 293 -53.70 -25.33 26.79
CA ARG A 293 -54.76 -26.37 26.69
C ARG A 293 -55.64 -26.34 25.42
N ALA A 294 -55.59 -27.42 24.63
CA ALA A 294 -56.71 -27.89 23.81
C ALA A 294 -56.80 -29.42 23.91
N VAL A 295 -58.01 -29.94 24.11
CA VAL A 295 -58.29 -31.38 24.30
C VAL A 295 -58.95 -31.91 23.03
N ALA A 296 -58.44 -33.00 22.47
CA ALA A 296 -59.15 -33.84 21.51
C ALA A 296 -58.63 -35.28 21.61
N GLU A 297 -59.55 -36.24 21.66
CA GLU A 297 -59.29 -37.65 21.95
C GLU A 297 -58.94 -38.48 20.71
N GLY A 298 -58.38 -39.67 20.95
CA GLY A 298 -58.85 -40.90 20.30
C GLY A 298 -58.24 -41.26 18.94
N GLY A 299 -57.51 -42.39 18.89
CA GLY A 299 -57.00 -42.93 17.63
C GLY A 299 -56.03 -44.09 17.77
N VAL A 300 -56.44 -45.20 18.41
CA VAL A 300 -55.65 -46.44 18.45
C VAL A 300 -55.62 -47.08 17.05
N GLY A 301 -54.42 -47.38 16.54
CA GLY A 301 -54.22 -48.08 15.27
C GLY A 301 -52.91 -48.88 15.27
N THR A 302 -52.99 -50.17 15.56
CA THR A 302 -51.84 -51.10 15.62
C THR A 302 -51.62 -51.83 14.28
N GLY A 303 -50.36 -52.02 13.86
CA GLY A 303 -49.99 -53.11 12.93
C GLY A 303 -48.89 -52.82 11.89
N GLY A 304 -48.00 -53.80 11.66
CA GLY A 304 -47.01 -53.83 10.56
C GLY A 304 -45.69 -53.10 10.85
N ARG A 305 -44.65 -53.68 11.47
CA ARG A 305 -43.89 -54.93 11.22
C ARG A 305 -43.03 -54.93 9.93
N VAL A 306 -41.71 -54.74 10.14
CA VAL A 306 -40.51 -55.18 9.37
C VAL A 306 -40.36 -54.78 7.88
N GLY A 307 -39.17 -54.30 7.49
CA GLY A 307 -38.68 -54.53 6.12
C GLY A 307 -37.71 -53.50 5.53
N ALA A 308 -36.42 -53.70 5.79
CA ALA A 308 -35.25 -53.37 4.93
C ALA A 308 -35.32 -52.23 3.88
N GLY A 309 -34.39 -51.26 4.03
CA GLY A 309 -33.38 -50.95 3.01
C GLY A 309 -33.83 -50.36 1.67
N GLY A 310 -33.69 -49.04 1.52
CA GLY A 310 -33.77 -48.36 0.21
C GLY A 310 -33.24 -46.92 0.27
N ARG A 311 -32.11 -46.67 -0.39
CA ARG A 311 -31.60 -45.31 -0.63
C ARG A 311 -32.55 -44.56 -1.58
N LEU A 312 -32.93 -43.32 -1.27
CA LEU A 312 -33.01 -42.16 -2.19
C LEU A 312 -33.61 -40.94 -1.47
N GLY A 313 -33.16 -39.73 -1.82
CA GLY A 313 -33.58 -38.48 -1.18
C GLY A 313 -32.48 -37.40 -1.23
N THR A 314 -32.11 -36.91 -2.41
CA THR A 314 -32.64 -35.66 -3.01
C THR A 314 -32.45 -34.40 -2.15
N GLY A 315 -31.51 -33.56 -2.60
CA GLY A 315 -31.39 -32.10 -2.38
C GLY A 315 -32.18 -31.45 -1.24
N GLY A 316 -31.61 -31.44 -0.03
CA GLY A 316 -31.91 -30.42 0.98
C GLY A 316 -31.00 -29.21 0.79
N ARG A 317 -31.53 -28.07 0.35
CA ARG A 317 -30.82 -26.77 0.41
C ARG A 317 -30.69 -26.36 1.88
N PRO A 318 -29.48 -26.11 2.43
CA PRO A 318 -29.36 -25.43 3.71
C PRO A 318 -29.97 -24.03 3.60
N GLY A 319 -30.79 -23.65 4.59
CA GLY A 319 -31.45 -22.35 4.62
C GLY A 319 -30.44 -21.21 4.72
N SER A 320 -30.75 -20.08 4.06
CA SER A 320 -30.00 -18.84 4.24
C SER A 320 -30.26 -18.30 5.66
N ALA A 321 -29.28 -18.45 6.55
CA ALA A 321 -29.18 -17.73 7.81
C ALA A 321 -28.25 -16.52 7.65
N GLY A 322 -28.49 -15.43 8.39
CA GLY A 322 -27.58 -14.28 8.43
C GLY A 322 -27.87 -13.11 7.47
N ARG A 323 -29.14 -12.81 7.15
CA ARG A 323 -29.48 -11.50 6.55
C ARG A 323 -29.37 -10.40 7.61
N HIS A 324 -28.25 -9.66 7.61
CA HIS A 324 -28.12 -8.43 8.41
C HIS A 324 -29.21 -7.42 8.02
N ARG A 325 -29.99 -6.98 9.01
CA ARG A 325 -31.28 -6.29 8.83
C ARG A 325 -31.15 -4.79 8.54
N LEU A 326 -30.03 -4.35 7.94
CA LEU A 326 -29.71 -2.95 7.65
C LEU A 326 -29.87 -2.54 6.17
N LEU A 327 -29.96 -3.49 5.24
CA LEU A 327 -30.23 -3.21 3.81
C LEU A 327 -31.67 -3.57 3.39
N ALA A 328 -32.60 -3.65 4.35
CA ALA A 328 -34.01 -3.97 4.09
C ALA A 328 -34.86 -2.78 3.55
N GLN A 329 -34.26 -1.61 3.32
CA GLN A 329 -34.95 -0.37 2.93
C GLN A 329 -34.55 0.20 1.56
N ILE A 330 -33.94 -0.62 0.68
CA ILE A 330 -33.76 -0.27 -0.74
C ILE A 330 -34.76 -1.13 -1.55
N PRO A 331 -35.89 -0.55 -2.03
CA PRO A 331 -36.80 -1.29 -2.89
C PRO A 331 -36.13 -1.56 -4.24
N ALA A 332 -36.00 -2.83 -4.60
CA ALA A 332 -35.60 -3.20 -5.96
C ALA A 332 -36.75 -2.88 -6.93
N PRO A 333 -36.50 -2.24 -8.09
CA PRO A 333 -37.54 -2.00 -9.08
C PRO A 333 -38.02 -3.34 -9.66
N GLY A 334 -39.28 -3.66 -9.40
CA GLY A 334 -39.91 -4.89 -9.89
C GLY A 334 -40.03 -4.87 -11.41
N ARG A 335 -39.29 -5.74 -12.10
CA ARG A 335 -39.53 -6.00 -13.54
C ARG A 335 -40.77 -6.88 -13.67
N LEU A 336 -41.83 -6.35 -14.26
CA LEU A 336 -42.95 -7.15 -14.75
C LEU A 336 -42.43 -8.09 -15.84
N ALA A 337 -42.32 -9.37 -15.52
CA ALA A 337 -41.98 -10.40 -16.50
C ALA A 337 -43.22 -10.70 -17.36
N GLN A 338 -43.33 -10.07 -18.53
CA GLN A 338 -44.27 -10.52 -19.54
C GLN A 338 -43.78 -11.85 -20.13
N ILE A 339 -44.50 -12.93 -19.79
CA ILE A 339 -44.29 -14.27 -20.34
C ILE A 339 -44.81 -14.28 -21.78
N ALA A 340 -43.94 -13.98 -22.74
CA ALA A 340 -44.21 -14.18 -24.16
C ALA A 340 -43.93 -15.65 -24.53
N GLN A 341 -44.96 -16.51 -24.45
CA GLN A 341 -44.86 -17.85 -25.02
C GLN A 341 -44.70 -17.76 -26.54
N LYS A 342 -43.64 -18.37 -27.09
CA LYS A 342 -43.54 -18.66 -28.53
C LYS A 342 -43.37 -20.16 -28.74
N HIS A 343 -44.37 -20.75 -29.38
CA HIS A 343 -44.32 -22.13 -29.84
C HIS A 343 -43.29 -22.28 -30.97
N SER A 344 -42.48 -23.33 -30.90
CA SER A 344 -41.63 -23.73 -32.03
C SER A 344 -42.46 -24.46 -33.09
N LYS A 345 -42.26 -24.11 -34.36
CA LYS A 345 -42.69 -24.91 -35.51
C LYS A 345 -41.51 -25.17 -36.43
N VAL A 346 -41.42 -26.42 -36.87
CA VAL A 346 -40.41 -26.97 -37.78
C VAL A 346 -40.70 -26.57 -39.23
N LEU A 347 -39.64 -26.32 -40.02
CA LEU A 347 -39.45 -26.55 -41.47
C LEU A 347 -38.07 -25.94 -41.82
N LEU A 348 -36.97 -26.68 -42.00
CA LEU A 348 -36.58 -27.63 -43.07
C LEU A 348 -36.13 -26.95 -44.40
N THR A 349 -34.83 -27.11 -44.70
CA THR A 349 -34.13 -27.04 -46.01
C THR A 349 -34.20 -25.79 -46.91
N GLY A 350 -33.00 -25.28 -47.25
CA GLY A 350 -32.68 -24.48 -48.45
C GLY A 350 -31.15 -24.37 -48.60
N ALA A 351 -30.60 -24.61 -49.79
CA ALA A 351 -29.15 -24.73 -50.03
C ALA A 351 -28.65 -23.93 -51.25
N GLY A 352 -27.37 -23.56 -51.25
CA GLY A 352 -26.68 -22.84 -52.35
C GLY A 352 -26.86 -21.31 -52.32
N THR A 353 -25.96 -20.48 -52.85
CA THR A 353 -24.72 -20.70 -53.64
C THR A 353 -23.68 -19.59 -53.39
N ALA A 354 -22.45 -19.73 -53.92
CA ALA A 354 -21.28 -18.90 -53.63
C ALA A 354 -21.06 -17.65 -54.51
N SER A 355 -20.27 -16.68 -54.00
CA SER A 355 -19.30 -15.78 -54.69
C SER A 355 -18.64 -14.89 -53.61
N ALA A 356 -17.32 -14.83 -53.33
CA ALA A 356 -16.11 -14.62 -54.13
C ALA A 356 -15.79 -13.13 -54.44
N VAL A 357 -14.56 -12.70 -54.06
CA VAL A 357 -13.69 -11.70 -54.76
C VAL A 357 -14.17 -10.21 -54.77
N LEU A 358 -13.41 -9.17 -54.35
CA LEU A 358 -12.03 -9.11 -53.81
C LEU A 358 -11.79 -7.91 -52.81
N LEU A 359 -10.62 -7.25 -52.87
CA LEU A 359 -9.96 -6.32 -51.93
C LEU A 359 -9.75 -4.88 -52.50
N VAL A 360 -9.52 -3.94 -51.55
CA VAL A 360 -8.59 -2.78 -51.62
C VAL A 360 -8.84 -1.63 -52.61
N THR A 361 -9.02 -0.43 -52.04
CA THR A 361 -8.56 0.84 -52.64
C THR A 361 -7.76 1.64 -51.62
N VAL A 362 -6.50 1.90 -51.95
CA VAL A 362 -5.62 2.86 -51.27
C VAL A 362 -6.14 4.28 -51.50
N LEU A 363 -6.07 5.17 -50.51
CA LEU A 363 -6.23 6.61 -50.72
C LEU A 363 -4.90 7.33 -50.46
N THR A 364 -4.35 7.94 -51.50
CA THR A 364 -3.09 8.69 -51.46
C THR A 364 -3.30 10.17 -51.15
N ILE A 365 -2.24 10.77 -50.60
CA ILE A 365 -2.04 12.18 -50.25
C ILE A 365 -2.37 13.13 -51.42
N SER A 366 -2.94 14.30 -51.11
CA SER A 366 -2.54 15.55 -51.79
C SER A 366 -2.85 16.82 -50.98
N LEU A 367 -1.77 17.37 -50.42
CA LEU A 367 -1.56 18.76 -50.02
C LEU A 367 -2.21 19.78 -50.98
N TRP A 368 -2.92 20.78 -50.43
CA TRP A 368 -3.19 22.06 -51.09
C TRP A 368 -2.97 23.21 -50.10
N SER A 369 -2.55 24.36 -50.63
CA SER A 369 -2.14 25.55 -49.88
C SER A 369 -2.75 26.80 -50.51
N HIS A 370 -2.95 27.83 -49.68
CA HIS A 370 -3.19 29.25 -50.01
C HIS A 370 -4.55 29.71 -50.59
N GLY A 371 -4.91 30.92 -50.13
CA GLY A 371 -5.91 31.83 -50.68
C GLY A 371 -7.21 31.94 -49.86
N GLU A 372 -7.78 33.12 -49.57
CA GLU A 372 -7.24 34.50 -49.60
C GLU A 372 -8.27 35.46 -48.95
N GLY A 373 -7.82 36.58 -48.36
CA GLY A 373 -8.67 37.72 -47.98
C GLY A 373 -9.63 37.54 -46.77
N GLY A 374 -9.90 38.57 -45.95
CA GLY A 374 -9.37 39.92 -45.94
C GLY A 374 -10.40 40.93 -45.41
N ALA A 375 -10.24 41.41 -44.17
CA ALA A 375 -10.95 42.58 -43.63
C ALA A 375 -10.26 43.10 -42.35
N ASP A 376 -9.49 44.17 -42.50
CA ASP A 376 -9.02 45.09 -41.45
C ASP A 376 -9.67 46.47 -41.72
N PRO A 377 -9.54 47.49 -40.86
CA PRO A 377 -9.49 47.48 -39.39
C PRO A 377 -10.44 48.54 -38.79
N THR A 378 -10.58 48.62 -37.47
CA THR A 378 -10.78 49.92 -36.78
C THR A 378 -10.22 49.85 -35.35
N ALA A 379 -9.26 50.72 -35.06
CA ALA A 379 -8.70 50.88 -33.71
C ALA A 379 -9.54 51.85 -32.88
N SER A 380 -9.46 51.74 -31.55
CA SER A 380 -9.46 52.94 -30.70
C SER A 380 -8.81 52.68 -29.33
N THR A 381 -7.95 53.61 -28.94
CA THR A 381 -7.12 53.59 -27.72
C THR A 381 -7.67 54.55 -26.66
N GLY A 382 -7.41 54.25 -25.39
CA GLY A 382 -7.58 55.17 -24.24
C GLY A 382 -7.29 54.40 -22.95
N VAL A 383 -6.07 54.41 -22.41
CA VAL A 383 -5.43 55.50 -21.64
C VAL A 383 -6.27 55.89 -20.42
N GLY A 384 -5.76 55.56 -19.24
CA GLY A 384 -6.48 55.65 -17.98
C GLY A 384 -6.38 56.98 -17.24
N SER A 385 -6.65 56.92 -15.93
CA SER A 385 -6.17 57.92 -14.97
C SER A 385 -6.21 57.37 -13.55
N SER A 386 -5.23 57.76 -12.74
CA SER A 386 -5.14 57.46 -11.30
C SER A 386 -6.04 58.40 -10.50
N HIS A 387 -6.60 57.93 -9.37
CA HIS A 387 -7.03 58.84 -8.31
C HIS A 387 -6.77 58.26 -6.91
N THR A 388 -5.97 59.01 -6.14
CA THR A 388 -5.68 58.77 -4.72
C THR A 388 -6.64 59.59 -3.87
N VAL A 389 -7.39 58.96 -2.95
CA VAL A 389 -7.96 59.62 -1.77
C VAL A 389 -7.96 58.66 -0.60
N SER A 390 -7.49 59.13 0.55
CA SER A 390 -7.69 58.54 1.88
C SER A 390 -8.43 59.56 2.75
N PRO A 391 -9.29 59.13 3.69
CA PRO A 391 -9.00 59.47 5.08
C PRO A 391 -9.33 58.38 6.12
N SER A 392 -8.78 58.57 7.32
CA SER A 392 -8.75 57.68 8.49
C SER A 392 -10.04 57.77 9.37
N PRO A 393 -10.05 57.36 10.66
CA PRO A 393 -10.24 55.97 11.10
C PRO A 393 -11.39 55.80 12.13
N VAL A 394 -11.96 54.60 12.26
CA VAL A 394 -12.85 54.23 13.39
C VAL A 394 -12.54 52.81 13.86
N ALA A 395 -12.32 52.65 15.18
CA ALA A 395 -12.25 51.36 15.86
C ALA A 395 -13.60 51.03 16.54
N PRO A 396 -13.92 49.74 16.68
CA PRO A 396 -14.38 49.26 17.98
C PRO A 396 -13.75 47.90 18.41
N ASP A 397 -13.98 47.57 19.68
CA ASP A 397 -13.44 46.43 20.44
C ASP A 397 -13.80 45.02 19.91
N PRO A 398 -13.06 43.98 20.35
CA PRO A 398 -13.36 42.59 20.01
C PRO A 398 -14.50 42.04 20.89
N SER A 399 -15.38 41.25 20.29
CA SER A 399 -16.20 40.28 21.01
C SER A 399 -16.37 39.04 20.16
N ALA A 400 -16.29 37.88 20.82
CA ALA A 400 -16.19 36.59 20.17
C ALA A 400 -17.50 36.21 19.47
N ASP A 401 -17.37 35.53 18.32
CA ASP A 401 -18.33 34.49 17.98
C ASP A 401 -17.61 33.30 17.33
N SER A 402 -18.00 32.09 17.73
CA SER A 402 -17.31 30.86 17.34
C SER A 402 -17.96 30.22 16.12
N SER A 403 -17.17 29.91 15.10
CA SER A 403 -17.58 29.04 13.98
C SER A 403 -16.36 28.32 13.38
N PRO A 404 -16.54 27.11 12.82
CA PRO A 404 -15.44 26.17 12.60
C PRO A 404 -14.54 26.57 11.42
N PRO A 405 -13.26 26.17 11.42
CA PRO A 405 -12.35 26.46 10.33
C PRO A 405 -12.81 25.76 9.04
N THR A 406 -13.38 26.57 8.14
CA THR A 406 -13.43 26.28 6.70
C THR A 406 -12.00 26.21 6.18
N SER A 407 -11.78 25.40 5.14
CA SER A 407 -10.53 25.20 4.41
C SER A 407 -9.47 26.29 4.60
N ALA A 408 -8.33 25.93 5.18
CA ALA A 408 -7.11 26.68 4.92
C ALA A 408 -6.85 26.60 3.41
N GLY A 409 -7.02 27.74 2.72
CA GLY A 409 -6.72 27.83 1.30
C GLY A 409 -5.21 27.67 1.09
N LEU A 410 -4.81 26.82 0.15
CA LEU A 410 -3.48 26.96 -0.42
C LEU A 410 -3.44 28.29 -1.18
N PRO A 411 -2.37 29.09 -1.06
CA PRO A 411 -2.14 30.17 -2.01
C PRO A 411 -1.99 29.56 -3.41
N THR A 412 -2.83 30.01 -4.34
CA THR A 412 -2.69 29.68 -5.77
C THR A 412 -1.60 30.56 -6.38
N SER A 413 -0.35 30.22 -6.09
CA SER A 413 0.85 30.82 -6.71
C SER A 413 1.88 29.74 -6.95
N THR A 414 2.61 29.87 -8.06
CA THR A 414 3.85 29.13 -8.35
C THR A 414 4.92 29.56 -7.36
N GLU A 415 4.93 28.93 -6.18
CA GLU A 415 5.92 29.22 -5.15
C GLU A 415 7.28 28.65 -5.56
N GLN A 416 8.28 29.54 -5.63
CA GLN A 416 9.67 29.15 -5.76
C GLN A 416 10.13 28.56 -4.43
N THR A 417 10.71 27.37 -4.48
CA THR A 417 11.16 26.64 -3.29
C THR A 417 12.53 26.01 -3.53
N ARG A 418 13.26 25.82 -2.42
CA ARG A 418 14.47 25.00 -2.40
C ARG A 418 14.12 23.65 -1.80
N LEU A 419 14.52 22.58 -2.48
CA LEU A 419 14.26 21.20 -2.06
C LEU A 419 15.42 20.68 -1.22
N ARG A 420 15.19 20.47 0.08
CA ARG A 420 16.19 20.03 1.07
C ARG A 420 15.96 18.59 1.50
N ASN A 421 16.93 17.72 1.30
CA ASN A 421 16.86 16.30 1.66
C ASN A 421 16.83 16.10 3.18
N LEU A 422 15.96 15.22 3.70
CA LEU A 422 15.86 15.02 5.15
C LEU A 422 17.01 14.23 5.77
N ALA A 423 17.62 13.28 5.05
CA ALA A 423 18.71 12.47 5.59
C ALA A 423 20.08 13.15 5.46
N ALA A 424 20.32 13.83 4.35
CA ALA A 424 21.59 14.52 4.10
C ALA A 424 21.62 15.95 4.66
N ASP A 425 20.47 16.58 4.90
CA ASP A 425 20.30 18.01 5.26
C ASP A 425 20.86 19.01 4.20
N LEU A 426 21.21 18.48 3.02
CA LEU A 426 21.69 19.15 1.81
C LEU A 426 20.54 19.44 0.83
N CYS A 427 20.78 20.29 -0.17
CA CYS A 427 19.76 20.78 -1.10
C CYS A 427 19.99 20.30 -2.54
N LEU A 428 18.91 20.14 -3.28
CA LEU A 428 18.90 19.81 -4.71
C LEU A 428 19.47 20.98 -5.53
N ASP A 429 20.58 20.74 -6.22
CA ASP A 429 21.31 21.72 -7.05
C ASP A 429 21.54 21.19 -8.47
N ILE A 430 21.99 22.07 -9.37
CA ILE A 430 22.38 21.74 -10.74
C ILE A 430 23.90 21.63 -10.78
N ARG A 431 24.40 20.45 -11.19
CA ARG A 431 25.82 20.16 -11.27
C ARG A 431 26.57 21.16 -12.12
N GLY A 432 27.71 21.62 -11.62
CA GLY A 432 28.54 22.63 -12.28
C GLY A 432 27.96 24.06 -12.25
N GLY A 433 26.85 24.30 -11.54
CA GLY A 433 26.33 25.64 -11.27
C GLY A 433 25.73 26.36 -12.50
N LYS A 434 25.37 25.63 -13.55
CA LYS A 434 24.82 26.18 -14.80
C LYS A 434 23.66 25.33 -15.30
N ALA A 435 22.49 25.95 -15.47
CA ALA A 435 21.33 25.30 -16.06
C ALA A 435 21.54 25.13 -17.58
N GLU A 436 21.76 23.90 -18.02
CA GLU A 436 21.73 23.52 -19.44
C GLU A 436 21.15 22.11 -19.62
N ALA A 437 20.65 21.80 -20.81
CA ALA A 437 20.08 20.48 -21.08
C ALA A 437 21.17 19.40 -21.03
N GLY A 438 20.94 18.34 -20.27
CA GLY A 438 21.91 17.31 -19.90
C GLY A 438 22.71 17.61 -18.63
N ALA A 439 22.53 18.77 -17.98
CA ALA A 439 23.15 19.01 -16.68
C ALA A 439 22.50 18.12 -15.61
N GLU A 440 23.30 17.30 -14.93
CA GLU A 440 22.84 16.39 -13.87
C GLU A 440 22.44 17.17 -12.61
N ALA A 441 21.56 16.59 -11.81
CA ALA A 441 21.18 17.12 -10.51
C ALA A 441 22.02 16.46 -9.39
N GLU A 442 22.40 17.24 -8.38
CA GLU A 442 23.24 16.78 -7.27
C GLU A 442 22.77 17.30 -5.89
N LEU A 443 23.29 16.71 -4.81
CA LEU A 443 23.20 17.31 -3.48
C LEU A 443 24.32 18.35 -3.29
N ALA A 444 23.95 19.59 -2.97
CA ALA A 444 24.91 20.63 -2.59
C ALA A 444 24.57 21.26 -1.23
N VAL A 445 25.51 22.03 -0.68
CA VAL A 445 25.27 22.82 0.53
C VAL A 445 24.17 23.85 0.24
N CYS A 446 23.13 23.86 1.08
CA CYS A 446 21.98 24.72 0.92
C CYS A 446 22.36 26.21 0.88
N SER A 447 22.03 26.88 -0.22
CA SER A 447 22.34 28.28 -0.50
C SER A 447 21.12 29.01 -1.06
N SER A 448 21.29 30.28 -1.44
CA SER A 448 20.31 31.07 -2.20
C SER A 448 20.57 31.07 -3.71
N ALA A 449 21.47 30.20 -4.20
CA ALA A 449 21.79 30.10 -5.63
C ALA A 449 20.54 29.79 -6.47
N TRP A 450 20.46 30.41 -7.65
CA TRP A 450 19.33 30.24 -8.57
C TRP A 450 19.22 28.79 -9.10
N THR A 451 20.32 28.03 -9.06
CA THR A 451 20.40 26.62 -9.42
C THR A 451 19.76 25.69 -8.38
N GLN A 452 19.65 26.13 -7.12
CA GLN A 452 18.94 25.39 -6.05
C GLN A 452 17.45 25.78 -5.93
N GLN A 453 16.97 26.69 -6.79
CA GLN A 453 15.61 27.19 -6.76
C GLN A 453 14.76 26.52 -7.84
N TRP A 454 13.61 26.01 -7.42
CA TRP A 454 12.71 25.20 -8.23
C TRP A 454 11.29 25.75 -8.16
N SER A 455 10.61 25.80 -9.30
CA SER A 455 9.18 26.14 -9.39
C SER A 455 8.39 24.86 -9.61
N TYR A 456 7.55 24.48 -8.64
CA TYR A 456 6.65 23.34 -8.77
C TYR A 456 5.27 23.82 -9.25
N GLU A 457 4.86 23.39 -10.44
CA GLU A 457 3.62 23.82 -11.08
C GLU A 457 2.44 22.90 -10.77
N SER A 458 1.22 23.43 -10.91
CA SER A 458 -0.03 22.70 -10.62
C SER A 458 -0.26 21.43 -11.45
N ASP A 459 0.44 21.28 -12.58
CA ASP A 459 0.41 20.07 -13.41
C ASP A 459 1.50 19.04 -13.02
N GLY A 460 2.28 19.30 -11.95
CA GLY A 460 3.36 18.46 -11.45
C GLY A 460 4.74 18.76 -12.05
N LEU A 461 4.86 19.71 -12.98
CA LEU A 461 6.14 20.08 -13.59
C LEU A 461 7.08 20.71 -12.56
N LEU A 462 8.33 20.27 -12.50
CA LEU A 462 9.36 20.83 -11.63
C LEU A 462 10.42 21.57 -12.46
N ARG A 463 10.25 22.89 -12.56
CA ARG A 463 11.02 23.77 -13.46
C ARG A 463 12.20 24.42 -12.74
N SER A 464 13.34 24.53 -13.39
CA SER A 464 14.48 25.31 -12.87
C SER A 464 14.16 26.80 -12.86
N VAL A 465 14.55 27.51 -11.79
CA VAL A 465 14.46 28.97 -11.73
C VAL A 465 15.67 29.65 -12.41
N ALA A 466 16.78 28.93 -12.58
CA ALA A 466 17.96 29.41 -13.31
C ALA A 466 17.77 29.42 -14.84
N ASP A 467 17.06 28.44 -15.41
CA ASP A 467 16.54 28.49 -16.79
C ASP A 467 15.11 27.94 -16.84
N PRO A 468 14.09 28.80 -16.96
CA PRO A 468 12.69 28.38 -17.07
C PRO A 468 12.36 27.50 -18.29
N ALA A 469 13.22 27.37 -19.29
CA ALA A 469 13.03 26.42 -20.38
C ALA A 469 13.30 24.96 -19.96
N LEU A 470 14.00 24.76 -18.83
CA LEU A 470 14.47 23.46 -18.36
C LEU A 470 13.71 22.98 -17.12
N CYS A 471 13.51 21.67 -17.09
CA CYS A 471 12.81 20.95 -16.04
C CYS A 471 13.68 19.80 -15.54
N LEU A 472 13.50 19.44 -14.27
CA LEU A 472 14.06 18.21 -13.73
C LEU A 472 13.43 17.02 -14.47
N ASP A 473 14.25 16.14 -15.04
CA ASP A 473 13.85 15.01 -15.88
C ASP A 473 14.38 13.69 -15.28
N SER A 474 13.49 12.71 -15.17
CA SER A 474 13.77 11.37 -14.61
C SER A 474 14.15 10.31 -15.65
N HIS A 475 14.34 10.69 -16.92
CA HIS A 475 14.63 9.80 -18.05
C HIS A 475 16.10 9.82 -18.48
N ALA A 476 17.03 9.54 -17.56
CA ALA A 476 18.30 8.95 -17.96
C ALA A 476 18.19 7.41 -18.06
N ASP A 477 19.03 6.82 -18.92
CA ASP A 477 19.10 5.37 -19.15
C ASP A 477 19.85 4.63 -18.02
N ASP A 478 20.63 5.35 -17.22
CA ASP A 478 21.32 4.89 -16.01
C ASP A 478 20.54 5.17 -14.70
N GLY A 479 19.43 5.90 -14.80
CA GLY A 479 18.58 6.28 -13.65
C GLY A 479 19.01 7.55 -12.92
N VAL A 480 20.03 8.28 -13.40
CA VAL A 480 20.39 9.63 -12.93
C VAL A 480 19.31 10.65 -13.34
N VAL A 481 19.15 11.70 -12.54
CA VAL A 481 18.22 12.79 -12.80
C VAL A 481 18.99 13.98 -13.34
N ALA A 482 18.53 14.52 -14.47
CA ALA A 482 19.19 15.64 -15.17
C ALA A 482 18.17 16.67 -15.64
N LEU A 483 18.61 17.78 -16.22
CA LEU A 483 17.74 18.79 -16.80
C LEU A 483 17.50 18.50 -18.28
N ASP A 484 16.24 18.51 -18.73
CA ASP A 484 15.88 18.59 -20.16
C ASP A 484 14.78 19.65 -20.36
N ARG A 485 14.47 19.96 -21.61
CA ARG A 485 13.44 20.93 -21.99
C ARG A 485 12.08 20.52 -21.44
N CYS A 486 11.42 21.45 -20.76
CA CYS A 486 10.07 21.26 -20.29
C CYS A 486 9.10 20.95 -21.45
N VAL A 487 8.50 19.76 -21.43
CA VAL A 487 7.55 19.30 -22.46
C VAL A 487 6.09 19.38 -21.98
N ALA A 488 5.17 19.55 -22.94
CA ALA A 488 3.73 19.51 -22.67
C ALA A 488 3.28 18.14 -22.14
N LYS A 489 2.25 18.12 -21.30
CA LYS A 489 1.72 16.90 -20.66
C LYS A 489 1.31 15.79 -21.64
N SER A 490 0.93 16.12 -22.88
CA SER A 490 0.55 15.20 -23.94
C SER A 490 1.71 14.67 -24.79
N ALA A 491 2.94 15.15 -24.58
CA ALA A 491 4.13 14.62 -25.25
C ALA A 491 4.48 13.21 -24.74
N ALA A 492 5.18 12.42 -25.55
CA ALA A 492 5.60 11.07 -25.17
C ALA A 492 6.45 11.06 -23.88
N ARG A 493 7.35 12.04 -23.71
CA ARG A 493 8.14 12.27 -22.49
C ARG A 493 7.45 13.16 -21.45
N GLY A 494 6.14 13.33 -21.56
CA GLY A 494 5.37 14.26 -20.72
C GLY A 494 5.33 13.88 -19.23
N GLY A 495 5.54 12.60 -18.90
CA GLY A 495 5.61 12.11 -17.52
C GLY A 495 6.98 12.24 -16.87
N ASP A 496 8.06 12.28 -17.65
CA ASP A 496 9.43 12.19 -17.13
C ASP A 496 9.88 13.46 -16.39
N VAL A 497 9.34 14.60 -16.80
CA VAL A 497 9.54 15.93 -16.19
C VAL A 497 8.45 16.33 -15.18
N ARG A 498 7.60 15.37 -14.78
CA ARG A 498 6.45 15.63 -13.87
C ARG A 498 6.46 14.70 -12.67
N TYR A 499 6.25 15.29 -11.52
CA TYR A 499 6.31 14.62 -10.23
C TYR A 499 5.01 14.80 -9.45
N ASP A 500 4.75 13.86 -8.55
CA ASP A 500 3.79 14.02 -7.46
C ASP A 500 4.56 14.26 -6.16
N LEU A 501 4.61 15.52 -5.70
CA LEU A 501 5.10 15.87 -4.37
C LEU A 501 4.08 15.43 -3.30
N THR A 502 4.45 14.46 -2.49
CA THR A 502 3.59 13.93 -1.43
C THR A 502 3.62 14.80 -0.16
N VAL A 503 2.61 14.64 0.71
CA VAL A 503 2.57 15.28 2.04
C VAL A 503 3.71 14.85 2.99
N ARG A 504 4.52 13.85 2.62
CA ARG A 504 5.72 13.40 3.34
C ARG A 504 7.02 14.01 2.79
N GLY A 505 6.94 14.81 1.72
CA GLY A 505 8.09 15.35 1.02
C GLY A 505 8.68 14.43 -0.06
N GLU A 506 8.11 13.26 -0.30
CA GLU A 506 8.58 12.35 -1.36
C GLU A 506 8.21 12.93 -2.74
N LEU A 507 9.17 13.03 -3.66
CA LEU A 507 8.99 13.42 -5.06
C LEU A 507 8.89 12.15 -5.92
N LEU A 508 7.68 11.78 -6.34
CA LEU A 508 7.45 10.54 -7.10
C LEU A 508 7.37 10.83 -8.61
N SER A 509 8.08 10.07 -9.44
CA SER A 509 8.00 10.23 -10.92
C SER A 509 6.63 9.79 -11.43
N ARG A 510 6.06 10.54 -12.39
CA ARG A 510 4.80 10.17 -13.04
C ARG A 510 4.94 9.30 -14.28
N SER A 511 6.13 9.17 -14.87
CA SER A 511 6.37 8.19 -15.94
C SER A 511 6.76 6.82 -15.39
N ARG A 512 7.42 6.77 -14.24
CA ARG A 512 7.87 5.53 -13.58
C ARG A 512 7.15 5.35 -12.24
N GLU A 513 5.95 4.76 -12.28
CA GLU A 513 5.14 4.50 -11.08
C GLU A 513 5.93 3.74 -10.01
N GLY A 514 5.82 4.17 -8.76
CA GLY A 514 6.47 3.52 -7.61
C GLY A 514 7.90 3.99 -7.32
N LEU A 515 8.51 4.80 -8.19
CA LEU A 515 9.87 5.31 -7.97
C LEU A 515 9.89 6.73 -7.39
N ALA A 516 10.86 6.99 -6.50
CA ALA A 516 11.09 8.26 -5.83
C ALA A 516 12.43 8.88 -6.25
N VAL A 517 12.46 10.22 -6.38
CA VAL A 517 13.67 11.01 -6.57
C VAL A 517 14.43 11.09 -5.25
N THR A 518 15.68 10.63 -5.24
CA THR A 518 16.49 10.44 -4.04
C THR A 518 17.97 10.52 -4.40
N PRO A 519 18.87 10.96 -3.51
CA PRO A 519 20.29 10.94 -3.81
C PRO A 519 20.86 9.52 -3.82
N SER A 520 22.01 9.34 -4.47
CA SER A 520 22.75 8.08 -4.57
C SER A 520 23.34 7.69 -3.21
N SER A 521 23.98 8.64 -2.51
CA SER A 521 24.40 8.60 -1.09
C SER A 521 23.95 9.87 -0.34
N THR A 522 24.33 10.05 0.93
CA THR A 522 24.08 11.28 1.70
C THR A 522 25.21 12.31 1.64
N ASP A 523 26.21 12.08 0.79
CA ASP A 523 27.42 12.91 0.71
C ASP A 523 27.21 14.17 -0.17
N PRO A 524 28.01 15.24 0.04
CA PRO A 524 28.03 16.36 -0.89
C PRO A 524 28.44 15.95 -2.30
N ASN A 525 27.80 16.55 -3.29
CA ASN A 525 27.89 16.30 -4.74
C ASN A 525 27.38 14.91 -5.19
N ALA A 526 26.70 14.16 -4.31
CA ALA A 526 26.08 12.89 -4.68
C ALA A 526 25.00 13.08 -5.77
N ASP A 527 25.01 12.20 -6.77
CA ASP A 527 24.03 12.18 -7.86
C ASP A 527 22.61 12.05 -7.33
N ILE A 528 21.67 12.77 -7.96
CA ILE A 528 20.25 12.51 -7.77
C ILE A 528 19.82 11.42 -8.75
N VAL A 529 19.14 10.41 -8.22
CA VAL A 529 18.73 9.20 -8.96
C VAL A 529 17.28 8.86 -8.64
N VAL A 530 16.73 7.91 -9.40
CA VAL A 530 15.35 7.43 -9.23
C VAL A 530 15.40 5.99 -8.72
N LYS A 531 14.98 5.75 -7.47
CA LYS A 531 14.98 4.42 -6.81
C LYS A 531 13.57 3.98 -6.44
N ASP A 532 13.38 2.68 -6.21
CA ASP A 532 12.14 2.14 -5.62
C ASP A 532 11.81 2.84 -4.30
N ARG A 533 10.53 3.16 -4.09
CA ARG A 533 10.08 3.88 -2.92
C ARG A 533 10.19 3.05 -1.64
N ASP A 534 11.17 3.37 -0.79
CA ASP A 534 11.38 2.78 0.54
C ASP A 534 10.76 3.63 1.67
N GLY A 535 10.42 4.90 1.38
CA GLY A 535 9.83 5.82 2.35
C GLY A 535 10.78 6.28 3.46
N SER A 536 12.08 6.04 3.32
CA SER A 536 13.14 6.56 4.20
C SER A 536 13.25 8.08 4.16
N ASP A 537 13.97 8.68 5.12
CA ASP A 537 14.24 10.11 5.08
C ASP A 537 15.18 10.52 3.93
N ALA A 538 15.93 9.59 3.34
CA ALA A 538 16.72 9.87 2.13
C ALA A 538 15.83 10.16 0.91
N GLN A 539 14.60 9.64 0.87
CA GLN A 539 13.65 9.88 -0.22
C GLN A 539 12.73 11.09 0.02
N ARG A 540 12.95 11.85 1.10
CA ARG A 540 12.07 12.95 1.51
C ARG A 540 12.76 14.30 1.38
N TRP A 541 12.02 15.25 0.82
CA TRP A 541 12.43 16.62 0.56
C TRP A 541 11.52 17.59 1.32
N ARG A 542 12.12 18.47 2.14
CA ARG A 542 11.46 19.67 2.65
C ARG A 542 11.53 20.76 1.60
N THR A 543 10.39 21.40 1.37
CA THR A 543 10.31 22.67 0.64
C THR A 543 10.64 23.80 1.60
N ASP A 544 11.87 24.29 1.55
CA ASP A 544 12.20 25.56 2.18
C ASP A 544 11.62 26.67 1.28
N SER A 545 10.75 27.51 1.82
CA SER A 545 10.51 28.83 1.24
C SER A 545 11.82 29.62 1.37
N ALA A 546 12.30 30.23 0.28
CA ALA A 546 13.44 31.13 0.37
C ALA A 546 13.05 32.29 1.29
N SER A 547 13.57 32.28 2.53
CA SER A 547 13.28 33.34 3.49
C SER A 547 13.65 34.68 2.87
N ALA A 548 12.68 35.58 2.79
CA ALA A 548 13.01 36.99 2.83
C ALA A 548 13.89 37.22 4.06
N ASP A 549 14.94 38.00 3.88
CA ASP A 549 15.96 38.33 4.88
C ASP A 549 15.32 38.62 6.26
N PRO A 550 15.78 38.04 7.39
CA PRO A 550 15.28 38.38 8.73
C PRO A 550 15.78 39.78 9.15
N GLY A 551 15.37 40.79 8.38
CA GLY A 551 16.05 42.06 8.27
C GLY A 551 15.16 43.24 7.87
N SER A 552 13.85 43.19 8.10
CA SER A 552 12.98 44.38 8.33
C SER A 552 11.51 44.03 8.60
N LEU A 553 11.16 43.78 9.87
CA LEU A 553 9.82 44.09 10.40
C LEU A 553 9.94 44.63 11.83
N SER A 554 10.18 45.94 11.92
CA SER A 554 10.08 46.69 13.18
C SER A 554 8.62 46.76 13.63
N ILE A 555 8.24 45.97 14.64
CA ILE A 555 7.05 46.26 15.45
C ILE A 555 7.52 46.86 16.77
N ALA A 556 7.09 48.09 17.03
CA ALA A 556 7.49 48.85 18.20
C ALA A 556 6.94 48.20 19.48
N GLY A 557 7.84 47.69 20.33
CA GLY A 557 7.51 47.36 21.71
C GLY A 557 7.21 48.63 22.49
N THR A 558 5.94 48.86 22.85
CA THR A 558 5.53 49.97 23.71
C THR A 558 6.10 49.81 25.11
N ALA A 559 6.84 50.81 25.58
CA ALA A 559 7.45 50.80 26.90
C ALA A 559 6.42 51.07 28.03
N SER A 560 6.56 50.28 29.09
CA SER A 560 6.26 50.50 30.51
C SER A 560 5.41 51.70 30.96
N ALA A 561 4.44 51.41 31.83
CA ALA A 561 4.10 52.29 32.96
C ALA A 561 4.70 51.70 34.26
N SER A 562 5.37 52.54 35.04
CA SER A 562 6.18 52.15 36.21
C SER A 562 5.56 52.67 37.52
N THR A 563 5.69 51.91 38.61
CA THR A 563 5.49 52.41 39.98
C THR A 563 6.68 52.07 40.87
N ARG A 564 7.33 53.11 41.40
CA ARG A 564 8.43 53.11 42.38
C ARG A 564 8.32 54.44 43.15
N PRO A 565 8.41 54.51 44.49
CA PRO A 565 9.65 54.38 45.29
C PRO A 565 9.49 53.51 46.57
N VAL A 566 10.54 53.14 47.32
CA VAL A 566 11.33 53.95 48.28
C VAL A 566 12.76 53.35 48.53
N SER A 567 13.58 54.03 49.33
CA SER A 567 15.07 54.07 49.32
C SER A 567 15.82 53.21 50.37
N ARG A 568 17.15 53.08 50.14
CA ARG A 568 18.26 52.60 51.04
C ARG A 568 18.62 53.64 52.13
N PRO A 569 19.59 53.47 53.08
CA PRO A 569 20.39 52.31 53.57
C PRO A 569 20.21 52.14 55.14
N PRO A 570 21.16 51.71 56.04
CA PRO A 570 22.48 51.05 55.96
C PRO A 570 22.66 49.82 56.92
N SER A 571 23.91 49.46 57.28
CA SER A 571 24.35 48.47 58.31
C SER A 571 24.82 49.17 59.62
N PRO A 572 25.05 48.52 60.80
CA PRO A 572 26.19 47.57 61.01
C PRO A 572 26.06 46.50 62.16
N GLN A 573 27.14 45.70 62.38
CA GLN A 573 27.48 44.84 63.54
C GLN A 573 26.61 43.58 63.83
N GLY A 574 27.14 42.41 64.24
CA GLY A 574 28.54 41.97 64.37
C GLY A 574 28.68 40.59 65.07
N THR A 575 29.86 39.94 64.97
CA THR A 575 30.39 38.77 65.75
C THR A 575 29.63 37.43 65.72
N ALA A 576 30.25 36.25 65.84
CA ALA A 576 31.63 35.77 65.59
C ALA A 576 31.62 34.23 65.67
N ASP A 577 32.37 33.53 64.81
CA ASP A 577 33.39 32.53 65.22
C ASP A 577 34.04 31.84 64.02
N GLU A 578 35.33 31.55 64.19
CA GLU A 578 36.33 30.97 63.26
C GLU A 578 36.70 29.54 63.76
N PRO A 579 37.71 28.79 63.25
CA PRO A 579 38.47 28.87 61.99
C PRO A 579 38.80 27.54 61.28
N SER A 580 39.43 27.66 60.09
CA SER A 580 40.57 26.83 59.59
C SER A 580 40.37 25.37 59.12
N ALA A 581 41.09 24.87 58.10
CA ALA A 581 42.07 25.51 57.20
C ALA A 581 42.22 24.79 55.83
N SER A 582 42.73 25.55 54.84
CA SER A 582 43.29 25.12 53.54
C SER A 582 44.85 25.12 53.68
N PRO A 583 45.76 25.30 52.68
CA PRO A 583 45.68 25.36 51.19
C PRO A 583 46.85 24.65 50.43
N SER A 584 46.91 24.76 49.09
CA SER A 584 48.01 25.44 48.32
C SER A 584 48.04 25.11 46.80
N GLU A 585 48.37 26.11 45.97
CA GLU A 585 48.66 26.08 44.52
C GLU A 585 50.11 26.64 44.25
N PRO A 586 50.51 27.12 43.04
CA PRO A 586 51.00 26.46 41.79
C PRO A 586 52.47 26.95 41.46
N PRO A 587 52.97 27.27 40.23
CA PRO A 587 52.78 26.84 38.81
C PRO A 587 54.13 26.53 38.02
N THR A 588 54.09 26.58 36.67
CA THR A 588 55.14 26.93 35.64
C THR A 588 56.03 25.91 34.87
N ASP A 589 56.05 26.12 33.53
CA ASP A 589 57.07 25.97 32.44
C ASP A 589 57.87 24.68 32.12
N GLY A 590 58.03 24.41 30.80
CA GLY A 590 59.28 23.88 30.20
C GLY A 590 59.20 22.65 29.26
N PRO A 591 59.88 22.62 28.08
CA PRO A 591 59.76 21.53 27.08
C PRO A 591 61.04 20.67 26.89
N ALA A 592 60.91 19.49 26.24
CA ALA A 592 61.91 18.90 25.30
C ALA A 592 61.45 17.54 24.70
N ASP A 593 61.90 17.27 23.48
CA ASP A 593 61.82 15.99 22.73
C ASP A 593 63.24 15.37 22.66
N PRO A 594 63.43 14.05 22.45
CA PRO A 594 64.41 13.66 21.43
C PRO A 594 64.14 12.35 20.64
N SER A 595 64.71 12.34 19.42
CA SER A 595 64.69 11.28 18.41
C SER A 595 65.44 9.97 18.75
N ALA A 596 65.06 8.88 18.08
CA ALA A 596 65.97 7.81 17.66
C ALA A 596 65.44 7.02 16.43
N THR A 597 66.31 6.73 15.47
CA THR A 597 66.08 5.85 14.29
C THR A 597 66.57 4.41 14.55
N PRO A 598 66.34 3.43 13.65
CA PRO A 598 67.42 3.09 12.70
C PRO A 598 67.02 2.55 11.30
N SER A 599 67.83 2.98 10.32
CA SER A 599 68.47 2.24 9.21
C SER A 599 67.81 1.11 8.40
N GLU A 600 67.94 1.24 7.07
CA GLU A 600 67.83 0.19 6.03
C GLU A 600 68.98 -0.84 6.06
N SER A 601 68.75 -2.00 5.44
CA SER A 601 69.81 -2.84 4.82
C SER A 601 69.23 -3.72 3.71
N SER A 602 69.94 -3.84 2.59
CA SER A 602 69.46 -4.36 1.30
C SER A 602 69.77 -5.84 1.05
N ALA A 603 68.91 -6.55 0.28
CA ALA A 603 69.36 -7.51 -0.75
C ALA A 603 68.21 -8.00 -1.68
N GLU A 604 68.50 -7.90 -2.98
CA GLU A 604 67.76 -8.20 -4.22
C GLU A 604 67.08 -9.60 -4.43
N PRO A 605 66.38 -9.83 -5.58
CA PRO A 605 65.09 -10.53 -5.57
C PRO A 605 65.13 -11.98 -6.09
N ARG A 606 64.02 -12.69 -5.86
CA ARG A 606 63.66 -13.90 -6.62
C ARG A 606 62.27 -13.77 -7.23
N SER A 607 62.22 -13.89 -8.55
CA SER A 607 61.01 -13.99 -9.34
C SER A 607 60.26 -15.29 -9.04
N VAL A 608 58.94 -15.19 -8.88
CA VAL A 608 58.01 -16.32 -9.02
C VAL A 608 56.90 -15.89 -9.98
N THR A 609 56.62 -16.77 -10.93
CA THR A 609 55.71 -16.57 -12.05
C THR A 609 54.24 -16.61 -11.64
N VAL A 610 53.43 -15.79 -12.31
CA VAL A 610 51.96 -15.92 -12.29
C VAL A 610 51.58 -17.16 -13.10
N ASP A 611 51.01 -18.18 -12.45
CA ASP A 611 50.33 -19.29 -13.13
C ASP A 611 48.83 -18.97 -13.21
N ASP A 612 48.40 -18.49 -14.39
CA ASP A 612 46.99 -18.30 -14.71
C ASP A 612 46.36 -19.64 -15.12
N ARG A 613 45.58 -20.24 -14.20
CA ARG A 613 44.70 -21.38 -14.49
C ARG A 613 43.66 -21.58 -13.38
N THR A 614 42.47 -21.01 -13.57
CA THR A 614 41.23 -21.62 -13.02
C THR A 614 40.19 -21.71 -14.13
N SER A 615 40.06 -22.91 -14.69
CA SER A 615 39.08 -23.20 -15.73
C SER A 615 37.67 -23.21 -15.13
N ALA A 616 36.77 -22.40 -15.67
CA ALA A 616 35.38 -22.36 -15.23
C ALA A 616 34.69 -23.72 -15.48
N ARG A 617 34.14 -24.32 -14.42
CA ARG A 617 33.22 -25.46 -14.57
C ARG A 617 31.84 -24.94 -15.00
N PRO A 618 31.19 -25.53 -16.02
CA PRO A 618 29.82 -25.16 -16.37
C PRO A 618 28.85 -25.59 -15.26
N ALA A 619 27.82 -24.78 -15.04
CA ALA A 619 26.75 -25.09 -14.10
C ALA A 619 25.98 -26.36 -14.53
N LEU A 620 25.64 -27.21 -13.56
CA LEU A 620 24.81 -28.39 -13.80
C LEU A 620 23.33 -27.99 -13.96
N PRO A 621 22.56 -28.69 -14.81
CA PRO A 621 21.16 -28.35 -15.06
C PRO A 621 20.26 -28.59 -13.84
N LEU A 622 19.27 -27.71 -13.70
CA LEU A 622 18.34 -27.54 -12.56
C LEU A 622 17.69 -28.83 -12.04
N THR A 623 17.52 -29.84 -12.90
CA THR A 623 16.93 -31.15 -12.54
C THR A 623 17.77 -31.93 -11.54
N ALA A 624 19.09 -31.75 -11.50
CA ALA A 624 19.97 -32.47 -10.57
C ALA A 624 19.88 -31.95 -9.12
N GLN A 625 19.58 -30.66 -8.93
CA GLN A 625 19.42 -30.05 -7.60
C GLN A 625 18.11 -30.48 -6.92
N LEU A 626 17.07 -30.81 -7.70
CA LEU A 626 15.77 -31.24 -7.19
C LEU A 626 15.79 -32.64 -6.54
N SER A 627 16.56 -33.59 -7.06
CA SER A 627 16.68 -34.92 -6.41
C SER A 627 17.36 -34.84 -5.04
N SER A 628 18.46 -34.08 -4.93
CA SER A 628 19.23 -33.95 -3.68
C SER A 628 18.42 -33.35 -2.51
N LEU A 629 17.49 -32.44 -2.81
CA LEU A 629 16.62 -31.80 -1.82
C LEU A 629 15.42 -32.66 -1.42
N VAL A 630 14.94 -33.54 -2.29
CA VAL A 630 13.84 -34.47 -1.98
C VAL A 630 14.35 -35.70 -1.22
N GLU A 631 15.53 -36.24 -1.57
CA GLU A 631 16.12 -37.39 -0.86
C GLU A 631 16.62 -37.03 0.56
N GLY A 632 16.93 -35.76 0.83
CA GLY A 632 17.31 -35.27 2.17
C GLY A 632 16.14 -35.05 3.13
N LEU A 633 14.90 -35.00 2.63
CA LEU A 633 13.68 -34.80 3.41
C LEU A 633 12.79 -36.05 3.30
N GLY A 634 13.14 -37.10 4.05
CA GLY A 634 12.46 -38.40 3.99
C GLY A 634 10.96 -38.36 4.30
N MET A 635 10.14 -38.23 3.24
CA MET A 635 8.69 -38.40 3.17
C MET A 635 8.30 -39.15 1.90
#